data_AF-A0A7Y7HXI2-F1
#
_entry.id   AF-A0A7Y7HXI2-F1
#
_cell.length_a   1.000
_cell.length_b   1.000
_cell.length_c   1.000
_cell.angle_alpha   90.00
_cell.angle_beta   90.00
_cell.angle_gamma   90.00
#
_symmetry.space_group_name_H-M   'P 1'
#
loop_
_entity.id
_entity.type
_entity.pdbx_description
1 polymer ?
#
loop_
_entity_poly.entity_id
_entity_poly.type
_entity_poly.pdbx_seq_one_letter_code
_entity_poly.pdbx_strand_id
1 'polypeptide(L)'
;MKTVAIALSAAALFASAAVSAQESDNFLNEIASVSTKTRAEVKAETLAAIQRGELRDGEQYPNPAVGQPLVQRTRAEVKAELAAYRKTHKEVSDDIVSVQ
;
A
#
# COMPACT_ATOMS: atom_id res chain seq x y z
N MET A 1 2.55 -66.58 31.57
CA MET A 1 1.54 -66.09 32.54
C MET A 1 1.38 -64.58 32.34
N LYS A 2 0.14 -64.14 32.07
CA LYS A 2 -0.44 -62.81 32.41
C LYS A 2 0.19 -61.60 31.69
N THR A 3 -0.26 -61.17 30.50
CA THR A 3 -1.41 -60.25 30.25
C THR A 3 -1.70 -59.23 31.35
N VAL A 4 -1.12 -58.03 31.28
CA VAL A 4 -1.55 -56.78 31.94
C VAL A 4 -0.84 -55.63 31.18
N ALA A 5 -1.41 -54.54 30.70
CA ALA A 5 -2.78 -54.12 30.50
C ALA A 5 -2.76 -53.05 29.40
N ILE A 6 -3.70 -53.16 28.48
CA ILE A 6 -4.14 -52.08 27.59
C ILE A 6 -4.84 -51.06 28.49
N ALA A 7 -4.25 -49.88 28.66
CA ALA A 7 -4.95 -48.68 29.16
C ALA A 7 -4.07 -47.43 28.94
N LEU A 8 -3.81 -47.09 27.67
CA LEU A 8 -3.34 -45.76 27.32
C LEU A 8 -4.18 -45.26 26.14
N SER A 9 -5.48 -45.12 26.38
CA SER A 9 -6.42 -44.52 25.45
C SER A 9 -7.36 -43.62 26.26
N ALA A 10 -7.58 -42.42 25.73
CA ALA A 10 -8.47 -41.38 26.23
C ALA A 10 -7.96 -40.52 27.41
N ALA A 11 -6.86 -39.80 27.21
CA ALA A 11 -6.67 -38.53 27.88
C ALA A 11 -6.17 -37.48 26.89
N ALA A 12 -7.02 -36.50 26.63
CA ALA A 12 -6.72 -35.25 25.94
C ALA A 12 -6.48 -35.32 24.43
N LEU A 13 -7.37 -36.03 23.73
CA LEU A 13 -7.78 -35.69 22.36
C LEU A 13 -8.65 -34.39 22.37
N PHE A 14 -8.17 -33.37 23.08
CA PHE A 14 -8.77 -32.04 23.26
C PHE A 14 -7.74 -30.93 22.96
N ALA A 15 -6.71 -31.23 22.18
CA ALA A 15 -5.65 -30.28 21.84
C ALA A 15 -5.99 -29.37 20.63
N SER A 16 -7.21 -29.43 20.08
CA SER A 16 -7.52 -28.74 18.82
C SER A 16 -9.00 -28.38 18.71
N ALA A 17 -9.44 -27.38 19.49
CA ALA A 17 -10.76 -26.76 19.26
C ALA A 17 -10.88 -25.29 19.71
N ALA A 18 -9.79 -24.63 20.13
CA ALA A 18 -9.85 -23.24 20.59
C ALA A 18 -8.60 -22.45 20.23
N VAL A 19 -8.35 -22.23 18.94
CA VAL A 19 -7.52 -21.10 18.47
C VAL A 19 -8.15 -20.53 17.20
N SER A 20 -9.40 -20.10 17.30
CA SER A 20 -10.06 -19.31 16.25
C SER A 20 -11.06 -18.35 16.88
N ALA A 21 -10.52 -17.45 17.70
CA ALA A 21 -11.14 -16.19 18.13
C ALA A 21 -10.07 -15.38 18.88
N GLN A 22 -8.94 -15.06 18.23
CA GLN A 22 -8.16 -13.91 18.68
C GLN A 22 -8.85 -12.68 18.08
N GLU A 23 -9.93 -12.28 18.74
CA GLU A 23 -10.73 -11.09 18.44
C GLU A 23 -9.85 -9.84 18.49
N SER A 24 -9.99 -9.03 17.45
CA SER A 24 -9.90 -7.56 17.28
C SER A 24 -9.32 -6.60 18.34
N ASP A 25 -8.97 -7.00 19.57
CA ASP A 25 -8.54 -6.07 20.63
C ASP A 25 -7.13 -5.50 20.41
N ASN A 26 -6.28 -6.18 19.63
CA ASN A 26 -4.91 -5.70 19.37
C ASN A 26 -4.87 -4.43 18.51
N PHE A 27 -5.83 -4.22 17.60
CA PHE A 27 -5.82 -3.03 16.74
C PHE A 27 -6.07 -1.76 17.54
N LEU A 28 -7.05 -1.77 18.46
CA LEU A 28 -7.33 -0.59 19.29
C LEU A 28 -6.21 -0.31 20.30
N ASN A 29 -5.56 -1.35 20.82
CA ASN A 29 -4.44 -1.19 21.74
C ASN A 29 -3.16 -0.68 21.05
N GLU A 30 -2.94 -1.04 19.77
CA GLU A 30 -1.82 -0.55 18.96
C GLU A 30 -1.98 0.92 18.53
N ILE A 31 -3.22 1.39 18.37
CA ILE A 31 -3.52 2.80 17.98
C ILE A 31 -3.63 3.72 19.21
N ALA A 32 -3.71 3.16 20.43
CA ALA A 32 -3.89 3.93 21.65
C ALA A 32 -2.65 4.73 22.09
N SER A 33 -1.52 4.67 21.36
CA SER A 33 -0.35 5.50 21.65
C SER A 33 -0.60 6.97 21.26
N VAL A 34 -1.20 7.73 22.16
CA VAL A 34 -1.34 9.17 22.01
C VAL A 34 -0.04 9.88 22.39
N SER A 35 0.35 10.89 21.60
CA SER A 35 1.49 11.74 21.95
C SER A 35 1.19 12.52 23.24
N THR A 36 2.13 12.52 24.18
CA THR A 36 2.07 13.35 25.40
C THR A 36 2.64 14.75 25.20
N LYS A 37 3.10 15.08 23.98
CA LYS A 37 3.68 16.40 23.66
C LYS A 37 2.60 17.46 23.62
N THR A 38 2.93 18.63 24.15
CA THR A 38 2.13 19.84 23.98
C THR A 38 2.12 20.28 22.51
N ARG A 39 1.11 21.07 22.14
CA ARG A 39 1.02 21.66 20.80
C ARG A 39 2.23 22.53 20.46
N ALA A 40 2.83 23.19 21.44
CA ALA A 40 4.02 24.03 21.24
C ALA A 40 5.23 23.17 20.86
N GLU A 41 5.44 22.06 21.57
CA GLU A 41 6.53 21.12 21.29
C GLU A 41 6.40 20.47 19.92
N VAL A 42 5.19 20.04 19.54
CA VAL A 42 4.93 19.47 18.21
C VAL A 42 5.28 20.49 17.11
N LYS A 43 4.86 21.75 17.27
CA LYS A 43 5.19 22.80 16.28
C LYS A 43 6.69 23.05 16.19
N ALA A 44 7.40 23.08 17.32
CA ALA A 44 8.84 23.28 17.34
C ALA A 44 9.57 22.12 16.63
N GLU A 45 9.15 20.88 16.87
CA GLU A 45 9.70 19.69 16.22
C GLU A 45 9.44 19.68 14.71
N THR A 46 8.20 19.97 14.30
CA THR A 46 7.85 20.07 12.88
C THR A 46 8.69 21.14 12.18
N LEU A 47 8.84 22.31 12.79
CA LEU A 47 9.67 23.39 12.23
C LEU A 47 11.15 22.98 12.14
N ALA A 48 11.68 22.30 13.15
CA ALA A 48 13.05 21.80 13.12
C ALA A 48 13.25 20.73 12.01
N ALA A 49 12.28 19.85 11.79
CA ALA A 49 12.33 18.85 10.71
C ALA A 49 12.27 19.50 9.32
N ILE A 50 11.46 20.57 9.15
CA ILE A 50 11.44 21.37 7.93
C ILE A 50 12.80 22.04 7.70
N GLN A 51 13.39 22.64 8.74
CA GLN A 51 14.71 23.28 8.66
C GLN A 51 15.83 22.30 8.30
N ARG A 52 15.75 21.05 8.79
CA ARG A 52 16.67 19.96 8.42
C ARG A 52 16.41 19.38 7.02
N GLY A 53 15.30 19.76 6.37
CA GLY A 53 14.90 19.23 5.07
C GLY A 53 14.31 17.82 5.10
N GLU A 54 13.95 17.31 6.29
CA GLU A 54 13.33 15.99 6.46
C GLU A 54 11.84 16.02 6.07
N LEU A 55 11.19 17.17 6.24
CA LEU A 55 9.81 17.41 5.87
C LEU A 55 9.71 18.55 4.86
N ARG A 56 8.78 18.40 3.92
CA ARG A 56 8.39 19.47 3.00
C ARG A 56 7.34 20.36 3.68
N ASP A 57 7.34 21.63 3.36
CA ASP A 57 6.40 22.61 3.89
C ASP A 57 5.28 22.93 2.88
N GLY A 58 4.07 23.18 3.37
CA GLY A 58 2.90 23.55 2.57
C GLY A 58 2.43 22.49 1.57
N GLU A 59 1.93 22.94 0.40
CA GLU A 59 1.31 22.13 -0.66
C GLU A 59 2.32 21.39 -1.56
N GLN A 60 3.52 21.13 -1.04
CA GLN A 60 4.54 20.41 -1.78
C GLN A 60 4.23 18.91 -1.79
N TYR A 61 3.34 18.51 -2.68
CA TYR A 61 3.18 17.10 -3.02
C TYR A 61 4.51 16.55 -3.55
N PRO A 62 4.89 15.31 -3.18
CA PRO A 62 5.99 14.62 -3.84
C PRO A 62 5.68 14.61 -5.34
N ASN A 63 6.42 15.39 -6.12
CA ASN A 63 6.34 15.31 -7.56
C ASN A 63 7.37 14.25 -8.00
N PRO A 64 6.94 13.03 -8.34
CA PRO A 64 7.84 11.96 -8.73
C PRO A 64 8.64 12.28 -9.99
N ALA A 65 8.27 13.34 -10.73
CA ALA A 65 8.97 13.80 -11.92
C ALA A 65 10.06 14.86 -11.65
N VAL A 66 10.29 15.30 -10.41
CA VAL A 66 11.38 16.24 -10.11
C VAL A 66 12.73 15.55 -10.37
N GLY A 67 13.45 16.03 -11.38
CA GLY A 67 14.74 15.48 -11.79
C GLY A 67 14.68 14.38 -12.86
N GLN A 68 13.48 13.99 -13.31
CA GLN A 68 13.31 13.14 -14.47
C GLN A 68 13.21 14.02 -15.73
N PRO A 69 13.89 13.67 -16.84
CA PRO A 69 13.62 14.34 -18.11
C PRO A 69 12.15 14.12 -18.46
N LEU A 70 11.42 15.21 -18.71
CA LEU A 70 10.04 15.12 -19.19
C LEU A 70 10.07 14.46 -20.58
N VAL A 71 9.74 13.17 -20.66
CA VAL A 71 9.52 12.49 -21.94
C VAL A 71 8.18 12.94 -22.50
N GLN A 72 8.16 14.14 -23.07
CA GLN A 72 6.97 14.68 -23.73
C GLN A 72 7.01 14.28 -25.20
N ARG A 73 6.13 13.36 -25.60
CA ARG A 73 5.93 13.07 -27.02
C ARG A 73 5.04 14.12 -27.64
N THR A 74 5.38 14.57 -28.84
CA THR A 74 4.53 15.49 -29.59
C THR A 74 3.24 14.78 -30.02
N ARG A 75 2.17 15.53 -30.24
CA ARG A 75 0.93 14.97 -30.78
C ARG A 75 1.12 14.27 -32.13
N ALA A 76 2.10 14.70 -32.92
CA ALA A 76 2.47 14.06 -34.18
C ALA A 76 3.12 12.69 -33.94
N GLU A 77 4.03 12.58 -32.98
CA GLU A 77 4.69 11.31 -32.62
C GLU A 77 3.70 10.28 -32.07
N VAL A 78 2.74 10.70 -31.26
CA VAL A 78 1.69 9.81 -30.73
C VAL A 78 0.78 9.31 -31.86
N LYS A 79 0.40 10.19 -32.79
CA LYS A 79 -0.39 9.78 -33.97
C LYS A 79 0.37 8.80 -34.86
N ALA A 80 1.66 9.01 -35.07
CA ALA A 80 2.51 8.12 -35.87
C ALA A 80 2.64 6.73 -35.24
N GLU A 81 2.83 6.66 -33.92
CA GLU A 81 2.86 5.40 -33.18
C GLU A 81 1.52 4.66 -33.23
N LEU A 82 0.40 5.35 -33.00
CA LEU A 82 -0.92 4.74 -33.10
C LEU A 82 -1.18 4.19 -34.50
N ALA A 83 -0.79 4.92 -35.55
CA ALA A 83 -0.88 4.44 -36.93
C ALA A 83 -0.01 3.20 -37.17
N ALA A 84 1.18 3.11 -36.57
CA ALA A 84 2.04 1.93 -36.66
C ALA A 84 1.44 0.73 -35.89
N TYR A 85 0.94 0.96 -34.68
CA TYR A 85 0.35 -0.06 -33.82
C TYR A 85 -0.86 -0.73 -34.48
N ARG A 86 -1.74 0.06 -35.11
CA ARG A 86 -2.94 -0.43 -35.80
C ARG A 86 -2.66 -1.34 -37.00
N LYS A 87 -1.44 -1.29 -37.58
CA LYS A 87 -1.05 -2.22 -38.67
C LYS A 87 -0.96 -3.66 -38.18
N THR A 88 -0.58 -3.84 -36.92
CA THR A 88 -0.42 -5.16 -36.28
C THR A 88 -1.59 -5.51 -35.35
N HIS A 89 -2.43 -4.53 -34.99
CA HIS A 89 -3.57 -4.64 -34.07
C HIS A 89 -4.85 -4.08 -34.72
N LYS A 90 -5.47 -4.90 -35.58
CA LYS A 90 -6.61 -4.50 -36.44
C LYS A 90 -7.91 -4.21 -35.67
N GLU A 91 -7.99 -4.65 -34.43
CA GLU A 91 -9.09 -4.42 -33.50
C GLU A 91 -9.16 -2.99 -32.94
N VAL A 92 -8.10 -2.20 -33.10
CA VAL A 92 -8.05 -0.81 -32.62
C VAL A 92 -8.52 0.15 -33.71
N SER A 93 -9.78 0.61 -33.60
CA SER A 93 -10.41 1.53 -34.55
C SER A 93 -9.85 2.97 -34.48
N ASP A 94 -10.10 3.75 -35.54
CA ASP A 94 -9.71 5.16 -35.67
C ASP A 94 -10.87 6.13 -35.39
N ASP A 95 -11.62 5.87 -34.32
CA ASP A 95 -12.83 6.62 -33.97
C ASP A 95 -12.54 8.05 -33.46
N ILE A 96 -11.32 8.56 -33.65
CA ILE A 96 -10.87 9.88 -33.19
C ILE A 96 -11.40 11.02 -34.11
N VAL A 97 -12.29 10.72 -35.07
CA VAL A 97 -12.79 11.71 -36.06
C VAL A 97 -14.23 12.17 -35.80
N SER A 98 -14.93 11.68 -34.77
CA SER A 98 -16.38 11.96 -34.60
C SER A 98 -16.76 12.78 -33.36
N VAL A 99 -16.15 13.96 -33.20
CA VAL A 99 -16.79 15.05 -32.44
C VAL A 99 -16.62 16.33 -33.26
N GLN A 100 -17.61 16.61 -34.11
CA GLN A 100 -17.88 17.96 -34.63
C GLN A 100 -18.75 18.71 -33.63
#